data_AF-A0A7J4Q3N2-F1
#
_entry.id   AF-A0A7J4Q3N2-F1
#
_cell.length_a   1.000
_cell.length_b   1.000
_cell.length_c   1.000
_cell.angle_alpha   90.00
_cell.angle_beta   90.00
_cell.angle_gamma   90.00
#
_symmetry.space_group_name_H-M   'P 1'
#
loop_
_entity.id
_entity.type
_entity.pdbx_description
1 polymer ?
#
loop_
_entity_poly.entity_id
_entity_poly.type
_entity_poly.pdbx_seq_one_letter_code
_entity_poly.pdbx_strand_id
1 'polypeptide(L)'
;DDDGDGWSDSDETSCGTESNNSTSIPTDTDSDGICDPVDTDDDGDGWNDTDESDCGTNSTNSSSIPLDTDSDGICDILDSDDDNDSWSDTDEDLCGTDSKNSTSIPEDTDGDRICNFIDDDDD
;
A
#
# COMPACT_ATOMS: atom_id res chain seq x y z
N ASP A 1 6.90 9.87 -32.06
CA ASP A 1 8.27 9.39 -32.16
C ASP A 1 8.94 10.07 -33.34
N ASP A 2 9.15 11.37 -33.23
CA ASP A 2 9.79 12.21 -34.25
C ASP A 2 11.32 11.96 -34.34
N ASP A 3 11.93 11.40 -33.29
CA ASP A 3 13.37 11.14 -33.18
C ASP A 3 13.75 9.64 -33.15
N GLY A 4 12.77 8.75 -33.02
CA GLY A 4 12.91 7.30 -33.18
C GLY A 4 13.43 6.57 -31.94
N ASP A 5 13.22 7.09 -30.73
CA ASP A 5 13.72 6.50 -29.49
C ASP A 5 12.77 5.50 -28.82
N GLY A 6 11.53 5.39 -29.33
CA GLY A 6 10.52 4.47 -28.86
C GLY A 6 9.37 5.11 -28.07
N TRP A 7 9.45 6.40 -27.76
CA TRP A 7 8.39 7.15 -27.08
C TRP A 7 7.58 8.02 -28.05
N SER A 8 6.28 8.18 -27.77
CA SER A 8 5.45 9.06 -28.60
C SER A 8 5.59 10.51 -28.15
N ASP A 9 5.50 11.48 -29.07
CA ASP A 9 5.65 12.89 -28.73
C ASP A 9 4.65 13.34 -27.64
N SER A 10 3.47 12.70 -27.59
CA SER A 10 2.46 12.93 -26.54
C SER A 10 2.89 12.41 -25.18
N ASP A 11 3.53 11.24 -25.14
CA ASP A 11 4.01 10.65 -23.89
C ASP A 11 5.20 11.46 -23.39
N GLU A 12 6.18 11.75 -24.25
CA GLU A 12 7.34 12.59 -23.91
C GLU A 12 6.93 13.98 -23.39
N THR A 13 5.93 14.60 -24.00
CA THR A 13 5.38 15.87 -23.50
C THR A 13 4.80 15.73 -22.09
N SER A 14 4.15 14.60 -21.79
CA SER A 14 3.55 14.32 -20.48
C SER A 14 4.62 13.98 -19.43
N CYS A 15 5.66 13.26 -19.84
CA CYS A 15 6.83 12.89 -19.04
C CYS A 15 7.83 14.04 -18.85
N GLY A 16 7.68 15.14 -19.61
CA GLY A 16 8.56 16.31 -19.54
C GLY A 16 9.88 16.16 -20.29
N THR A 17 9.97 15.26 -21.27
CA THR A 17 11.14 15.03 -22.13
C THR A 17 11.03 15.70 -23.50
N GLU A 18 12.16 15.79 -24.23
CA GLU A 18 12.24 16.45 -25.54
C GLU A 18 11.94 15.48 -26.70
N SER A 19 10.76 15.62 -27.33
CA SER A 19 10.29 14.75 -28.43
C SER A 19 11.03 14.78 -29.76
N ASN A 20 12.19 15.42 -29.79
CA ASN A 20 13.02 15.57 -30.99
C ASN A 20 14.49 15.28 -30.70
N ASN A 21 14.77 14.74 -29.53
CA ASN A 21 16.09 14.41 -29.04
C ASN A 21 16.08 12.99 -28.48
N SER A 22 16.52 12.04 -29.30
CA SER A 22 16.52 10.60 -28.98
C SER A 22 17.46 10.16 -27.84
N THR A 23 18.07 11.12 -27.14
CA THR A 23 18.80 10.89 -25.88
C THR A 23 18.00 11.35 -24.65
N SER A 24 16.85 11.97 -24.86
CA SER A 24 15.93 12.49 -23.86
C SER A 24 14.76 11.50 -23.66
N ILE A 25 15.07 10.34 -23.10
CA ILE A 25 14.08 9.27 -22.87
C ILE A 25 13.41 9.47 -21.50
N PRO A 26 12.08 9.30 -21.38
CA PRO A 26 11.39 9.25 -20.09
C PRO A 26 11.96 8.21 -19.12
N THR A 27 11.79 8.43 -17.82
CA THR A 27 12.02 7.37 -16.82
C THR A 27 10.77 6.52 -16.76
N ASP A 28 10.95 5.20 -16.76
CA ASP A 28 9.91 4.17 -16.79
C ASP A 28 10.50 2.97 -16.01
N THR A 29 10.27 2.99 -14.70
CA THR A 29 10.97 2.14 -13.74
C THR A 29 10.54 0.68 -13.82
N ASP A 30 9.27 0.39 -14.10
CA ASP A 30 8.73 -0.95 -14.26
C ASP A 30 8.69 -1.44 -15.74
N SER A 31 8.94 -0.53 -16.70
CA SER A 31 8.97 -0.78 -18.14
C SER A 31 7.61 -1.16 -18.74
N ASP A 32 6.50 -0.64 -18.21
CA ASP A 32 5.16 -0.88 -18.74
C ASP A 32 4.79 0.04 -19.94
N GLY A 33 5.60 1.08 -20.17
CA GLY A 33 5.42 2.08 -21.24
C GLY A 33 4.68 3.35 -20.82
N ILE A 34 4.39 3.50 -19.54
CA ILE A 34 4.02 4.73 -18.86
C ILE A 34 5.27 5.22 -18.13
N CYS A 35 5.49 6.53 -18.09
CA CYS A 35 6.67 7.07 -17.41
C CYS A 35 6.34 7.42 -15.97
N ASP A 36 7.33 7.30 -15.07
CA ASP A 36 7.15 7.52 -13.63
C ASP A 36 6.36 8.80 -13.27
N PRO A 37 6.57 9.98 -13.94
CA PRO A 37 5.79 11.18 -13.60
C PRO A 37 4.28 11.11 -13.87
N VAL A 38 3.82 10.09 -14.59
CA VAL A 38 2.42 9.89 -15.05
C VAL A 38 1.88 8.52 -14.62
N ASP A 39 2.76 7.57 -14.32
CA ASP A 39 2.41 6.31 -13.69
C ASP A 39 1.89 6.55 -12.27
N THR A 40 1.13 5.59 -11.77
CA THR A 40 0.64 5.55 -10.39
C THR A 40 1.25 4.42 -9.58
N ASP A 41 2.00 3.52 -10.22
CA ASP A 41 2.73 2.40 -9.61
C ASP A 41 4.09 2.29 -10.33
N ASP A 42 5.02 3.19 -9.98
CA ASP A 42 6.29 3.40 -10.68
C ASP A 42 7.14 2.11 -10.80
N ASP A 43 7.00 1.14 -9.91
CA ASP A 43 7.81 -0.09 -9.88
C ASP A 43 7.04 -1.39 -10.15
N GLY A 44 5.72 -1.31 -10.30
CA GLY A 44 4.85 -2.40 -10.69
C GLY A 44 4.73 -3.50 -9.64
N ASP A 45 4.94 -3.20 -8.34
CA ASP A 45 4.81 -4.17 -7.26
C ASP A 45 3.37 -4.36 -6.77
N GLY A 46 2.44 -3.55 -7.29
CA GLY A 46 1.01 -3.61 -7.00
C GLY A 46 0.56 -2.63 -5.92
N TRP A 47 1.45 -1.78 -5.41
CA TRP A 47 1.12 -0.65 -4.54
C TRP A 47 1.26 0.67 -5.28
N ASN A 48 0.29 1.55 -5.09
CA ASN A 48 0.29 2.83 -5.77
C ASN A 48 1.28 3.79 -5.07
N ASP A 49 1.94 4.69 -5.79
CA ASP A 49 2.96 5.60 -5.21
C ASP A 49 2.44 6.42 -4.03
N THR A 50 1.13 6.76 -4.05
CA THR A 50 0.48 7.50 -2.96
C THR A 50 0.34 6.63 -1.72
N ASP A 51 -0.06 5.37 -1.88
CA ASP A 51 -0.24 4.45 -0.77
C ASP A 51 1.14 4.10 -0.18
N GLU A 52 2.13 3.85 -1.03
CA GLU A 52 3.52 3.67 -0.59
C GLU A 52 4.10 4.87 0.14
N SER A 53 3.84 6.08 -0.32
CA SER A 53 4.24 7.31 0.37
C SER A 53 3.63 7.37 1.77
N ASP A 54 2.35 7.00 1.91
CA ASP A 54 1.65 7.03 3.20
C ASP A 54 2.10 5.87 4.11
N CYS A 55 2.43 4.72 3.55
CA CYS A 55 2.99 3.54 4.24
C CYS A 55 4.50 3.66 4.52
N GLY A 56 5.19 4.64 3.92
CA GLY A 56 6.61 4.92 4.11
C GLY A 56 7.56 4.00 3.33
N THR A 57 7.11 3.45 2.21
CA THR A 57 7.92 2.68 1.27
C THR A 57 8.40 3.52 0.08
N ASN A 58 8.98 2.90 -0.95
CA ASN A 58 9.66 3.60 -2.04
C ASN A 58 9.16 3.10 -3.38
N SER A 59 8.37 3.93 -4.05
CA SER A 59 7.64 3.59 -5.26
C SER A 59 8.44 3.27 -6.49
N THR A 60 9.74 3.56 -6.47
CA THR A 60 10.62 3.21 -7.58
C THR A 60 11.44 1.93 -7.29
N ASN A 61 11.03 1.10 -6.34
CA ASN A 61 11.75 -0.09 -5.92
C ASN A 61 10.81 -1.23 -5.52
N SER A 62 10.51 -2.12 -6.46
CA SER A 62 9.56 -3.23 -6.32
C SER A 62 9.89 -4.30 -5.25
N SER A 63 10.97 -4.12 -4.50
CA SER A 63 11.26 -4.89 -3.29
C SER A 63 10.90 -4.15 -2.00
N SER A 64 10.38 -2.94 -2.11
CA SER A 64 10.00 -2.04 -1.03
C SER A 64 8.48 -2.04 -0.89
N ILE A 65 7.90 -3.21 -0.63
CA ILE A 65 6.45 -3.38 -0.54
C ILE A 65 5.97 -3.00 0.88
N PRO A 66 4.86 -2.27 1.03
CA PRO A 66 4.19 -2.08 2.31
C PRO A 66 3.89 -3.39 3.04
N LEU A 67 3.91 -3.36 4.38
CA LEU A 67 3.42 -4.49 5.17
C LEU A 67 1.89 -4.43 5.20
N ASP A 68 1.25 -5.51 4.79
CA ASP A 68 -0.20 -5.68 4.69
C ASP A 68 -0.51 -7.14 5.11
N THR A 69 -0.88 -7.30 6.39
CA THR A 69 -0.95 -8.59 7.07
C THR A 69 -2.17 -9.40 6.63
N ASP A 70 -3.29 -8.76 6.33
CA ASP A 70 -4.52 -9.42 5.88
C ASP A 70 -4.68 -9.43 4.34
N SER A 71 -3.84 -8.68 3.62
CA SER A 71 -3.82 -8.53 2.17
C SER A 71 -5.07 -7.84 1.60
N ASP A 72 -5.65 -6.87 2.30
CA ASP A 72 -6.80 -6.09 1.83
C ASP A 72 -6.44 -4.87 0.97
N GLY A 73 -5.14 -4.53 0.89
CA GLY A 73 -4.62 -3.39 0.14
C GLY A 73 -4.47 -2.11 0.97
N ILE A 74 -4.62 -2.18 2.29
CA ILE A 74 -4.28 -1.14 3.25
C ILE A 74 -3.10 -1.64 4.06
N CYS A 75 -2.00 -0.87 4.12
CA CYS A 75 -0.87 -1.30 4.91
C CYS A 75 -1.16 -1.23 6.41
N ASP A 76 -0.51 -2.08 7.21
CA ASP A 76 -0.66 -2.20 8.67
C ASP A 76 -0.50 -0.87 9.45
N ILE A 77 0.08 0.16 8.84
CA ILE A 77 0.26 1.48 9.48
C ILE A 77 -1.02 2.32 9.38
N LEU A 78 -1.85 2.06 8.37
CA LEU A 78 -3.08 2.77 8.04
C LEU A 78 -4.33 1.92 8.27
N ASP A 79 -4.17 0.61 8.33
CA ASP A 79 -5.23 -0.31 8.75
C ASP A 79 -5.50 -0.19 10.25
N SER A 80 -6.72 -0.52 10.65
CA SER A 80 -7.17 -0.53 12.04
C SER A 80 -7.49 -1.93 12.56
N ASP A 81 -7.42 -2.94 11.70
CA ASP A 81 -7.67 -4.36 11.96
C ASP A 81 -6.70 -5.18 11.08
N ASP A 82 -5.41 -5.16 11.45
CA ASP A 82 -4.27 -5.68 10.67
C ASP A 82 -4.45 -7.15 10.21
N ASP A 83 -5.31 -7.94 10.87
CA ASP A 83 -5.53 -9.35 10.54
C ASP A 83 -6.98 -9.71 10.15
N ASN A 84 -7.87 -8.71 10.13
CA ASN A 84 -9.27 -8.78 9.72
C ASN A 84 -10.12 -9.80 10.49
N ASP A 85 -9.83 -9.99 11.78
CA ASP A 85 -10.61 -10.88 12.65
C ASP A 85 -11.82 -10.21 13.31
N SER A 86 -12.08 -8.94 12.95
CA SER A 86 -13.15 -8.07 13.44
C SER A 86 -12.90 -7.44 14.81
N TRP A 87 -11.69 -7.56 15.36
CA TRP A 87 -11.22 -6.78 16.50
C TRP A 87 -10.24 -5.72 16.02
N SER A 88 -10.37 -4.49 16.51
CA SER A 88 -9.43 -3.45 16.11
C SER A 88 -8.08 -3.63 16.80
N ASP A 89 -6.98 -3.21 16.17
CA ASP A 89 -5.64 -3.28 16.78
C ASP A 89 -5.60 -2.58 18.15
N THR A 90 -6.41 -1.53 18.30
CA THR A 90 -6.54 -0.79 19.56
C THR A 90 -7.21 -1.63 20.64
N ASP A 91 -8.27 -2.37 20.30
CA ASP A 91 -8.94 -3.25 21.25
C ASP A 91 -8.04 -4.42 21.60
N GLU A 92 -7.35 -5.00 20.62
CA GLU A 92 -6.42 -6.11 20.83
C GLU A 92 -5.21 -5.74 21.69
N ASP A 93 -4.60 -4.57 21.50
CA ASP A 93 -3.52 -4.07 22.36
C ASP A 93 -3.99 -3.90 23.81
N LEU A 94 -5.24 -3.46 24.01
CA LEU A 94 -5.85 -3.33 25.34
C LEU A 94 -6.15 -4.70 25.98
N CYS A 95 -6.58 -5.67 25.18
CA CYS A 95 -6.94 -7.02 25.61
C CYS A 95 -5.72 -7.96 25.69
N GLY A 96 -4.56 -7.53 25.18
CA GLY A 96 -3.31 -8.26 25.21
C GLY A 96 -3.22 -9.38 24.17
N THR A 97 -3.92 -9.24 23.05
CA THR A 97 -3.85 -10.13 21.90
C THR A 97 -2.92 -9.60 20.81
N ASP A 98 -2.64 -10.43 19.79
CA ASP A 98 -1.72 -10.12 18.70
C ASP A 98 -2.51 -9.73 17.46
N SER A 99 -2.55 -8.43 17.15
CA SER A 99 -3.38 -7.88 16.07
C SER A 99 -2.94 -8.22 14.66
N LYS A 100 -1.82 -8.96 14.52
CA LYS A 100 -1.33 -9.47 13.24
C LYS A 100 -1.64 -10.95 13.06
N ASN A 101 -2.53 -11.50 13.87
CA ASN A 101 -2.81 -12.92 13.92
C ASN A 101 -4.29 -13.17 14.21
N SER A 102 -5.06 -13.38 13.15
CA SER A 102 -6.52 -13.57 13.19
C SER A 102 -7.04 -14.78 13.97
N THR A 103 -6.15 -15.56 14.58
CA THR A 103 -6.51 -16.62 15.53
C THR A 103 -6.33 -16.21 16.99
N SER A 104 -5.80 -15.01 17.21
CA SER A 104 -5.52 -14.39 18.50
C SER A 104 -6.63 -13.42 18.86
N ILE A 105 -7.89 -13.84 18.86
CA ILE A 105 -8.99 -12.96 19.26
C ILE A 105 -9.05 -12.72 20.79
N PRO A 106 -9.49 -11.54 21.24
CA PRO A 106 -9.88 -11.31 22.63
C PRO A 106 -10.97 -12.27 23.12
N GLU A 107 -10.96 -12.61 24.41
CA GLU A 107 -12.08 -13.32 25.04
C GLU A 107 -13.25 -12.35 25.24
N ASP A 108 -14.42 -12.72 24.70
CA ASP A 108 -15.69 -11.98 24.76
C ASP A 108 -16.82 -12.98 25.11
N THR A 109 -17.28 -12.95 26.36
CA THR A 109 -18.20 -13.96 26.90
C THR A 109 -19.65 -13.72 26.48
N ASP A 110 -20.08 -12.46 26.44
CA ASP A 110 -21.46 -12.05 26.21
C ASP A 110 -21.72 -11.67 24.74
N GLY A 111 -20.66 -11.46 23.96
CA GLY A 111 -20.67 -11.24 22.52
C GLY A 111 -20.90 -9.79 22.11
N ASP A 112 -20.63 -8.83 22.97
CA ASP A 112 -20.88 -7.41 22.71
C ASP A 112 -19.70 -6.68 22.01
N ARG A 113 -18.59 -7.40 21.77
CA ARG A 113 -17.32 -6.93 21.18
C ARG A 113 -16.52 -6.00 22.07
N ILE A 114 -16.67 -6.18 23.36
CA ILE A 114 -15.78 -5.64 24.37
C ILE A 114 -15.14 -6.85 25.04
N CYS A 115 -13.82 -6.89 25.13
CA CYS A 115 -13.19 -8.05 25.76
C CYS A 115 -13.44 -8.07 27.26
N ASN A 116 -13.53 -9.27 27.83
CA ASN A 116 -13.75 -9.53 29.25
C ASN A 116 -12.80 -8.75 30.19
N PHE A 117 -11.61 -8.37 29.72
CA PHE A 117 -10.65 -7.62 30.53
C PHE A 117 -11.06 -6.17 30.77
N ILE A 118 -11.79 -5.56 29.84
CA ILE A 118 -12.23 -4.17 29.89
C ILE A 118 -13.75 -4.03 30.04
N ASP A 119 -14.48 -5.14 29.90
CA ASP A 119 -15.93 -5.17 30.12
C ASP A 119 -16.28 -5.27 31.62
N ASP A 120 -17.21 -4.41 32.04
CA ASP A 120 -17.77 -4.37 33.39
C ASP A 120 -19.14 -5.12 33.47
N ASP A 121 -19.73 -5.50 32.32
CA ASP A 121 -21.08 -6.07 32.17
C ASP A 121 -21.12 -7.60 32.12
N ASP A 122 -19.96 -8.27 32.00
CA ASP A 122 -19.59 -9.70 31.83
C ASP A 122 -20.40 -10.84 32.58
N ASP A 123 -21.62 -10.58 33.07
CA ASP A 123 -22.54 -11.41 33.88
C ASP A 123 -23.73 -12.02 33.09
#